data_AF-A0A3A8GKQ0-F1
#
_entry.id   AF-A0A3A8GKQ0-F1
#
_cell.length_a   1.000
_cell.length_b   1.000
_cell.length_c   1.000
_cell.angle_alpha   90.00
_cell.angle_beta   90.00
_cell.angle_gamma   90.00
#
_symmetry.space_group_name_H-M   'P 1'
#
loop_
_entity.id
_entity.type
_entity.pdbx_description
1 polymer ?
#
loop_
_entity_poly.entity_id
_entity_poly.type
_entity_poly.pdbx_seq_one_letter_code
_entity_poly.pdbx_strand_id
1 'polypeptide(L)'
;MQNSSIPYQIRAALLQLEPSLDVDWEARLTKILEESDMALREEIDHQILKSKEIYWNRMTGGFEYKASSSLAILKHSLSNDRMQHIAKTLSESLEDLKSIQDSTQIADYLENAIEQIDQISVDENFMLQREKLMIRRTFLLNAAKVIRRMVITPPEGIRKLTESQIKCFIIEVFIKQQLLGYWFKPLLKRHSDIMKHPIFRYYLSKQQKIRHFELVKTSQYIFVTAPVMQVEQNPYSIRRFLTEEKGAIEAQTFLNVIVLDMQATEENEYIDHFKSLIECMVTVQSQIHVDVMDIVLQLEEVCEKSLIPLLIEPIQFVAKNADVVAQMHLKKFENILTTDFFKPVYEAIKSHLSHIEEFDYLYLSVHRLYSELLAYYREFKQQPALVFNQHVQLFEYKMVGYLKLLEKRRQDTFVPLNQHEWEVMHQRSLKPLQDIRFAMTEHLLDYRELTIYINKLKRQSAEKGSFFKRMTKSNQAERDLAEAYKLGQQMKHKMFMSVLQAPRQNPKCSVFLEFETLHNFSEHERHYAFPCGDNGITRLPILLRLPETYSDFDVEDFNASINFDLNFSVASKAEKTSYELNYSH
;
A
#
# COMPACT_ATOMS: atom_id res chain seq x y z
N MET A 1 11.95 -24.55 -23.45
CA MET A 1 10.80 -24.99 -22.65
C MET A 1 9.80 -23.86 -22.66
N GLN A 2 8.57 -24.08 -23.12
CA GLN A 2 7.52 -23.05 -23.03
C GLN A 2 7.21 -22.88 -21.54
N ASN A 3 7.54 -21.72 -20.96
CA ASN A 3 7.07 -21.36 -19.63
C ASN A 3 5.54 -21.29 -19.70
N SER A 4 4.84 -22.25 -19.13
CA SER A 4 3.40 -22.16 -18.88
C SER A 4 3.17 -21.13 -17.76
N SER A 5 3.14 -19.86 -18.13
CA SER A 5 2.85 -18.79 -17.18
C SER A 5 1.41 -18.90 -16.70
N ILE A 6 1.19 -18.88 -15.38
CA ILE A 6 -0.16 -18.84 -14.80
C ILE A 6 -0.91 -17.63 -15.39
N PRO A 7 -2.07 -17.83 -16.04
CA PRO A 7 -2.89 -16.75 -16.58
C PRO A 7 -3.25 -15.73 -15.49
N TYR A 8 -3.30 -14.46 -15.87
CA TYR A 8 -3.61 -13.35 -14.98
C TYR A 8 -4.87 -13.59 -14.13
N GLN A 9 -5.98 -14.00 -14.77
CA GLN A 9 -7.26 -14.19 -14.07
C GLN A 9 -7.18 -15.24 -12.96
N ILE A 10 -6.45 -16.33 -13.22
CA ILE A 10 -6.22 -17.39 -12.24
C ILE A 10 -5.35 -16.87 -11.09
N ARG A 11 -4.25 -16.17 -11.41
CA ARG A 11 -3.35 -15.59 -10.41
C ARG A 11 -4.07 -14.58 -9.52
N ALA A 12 -4.85 -13.68 -10.10
CA ALA A 12 -5.65 -12.69 -9.38
C ALA A 12 -6.60 -13.35 -8.38
N ALA A 13 -7.36 -14.36 -8.84
CA ALA A 13 -8.32 -15.07 -8.01
C ALA A 13 -7.64 -15.80 -6.84
N LEU A 14 -6.51 -16.48 -7.10
CA LEU A 14 -5.78 -17.24 -6.09
C LEU A 14 -5.03 -16.34 -5.08
N LEU A 15 -4.53 -15.18 -5.50
CA LEU A 15 -3.90 -14.22 -4.58
C LEU A 15 -4.91 -13.59 -3.61
N GLN A 16 -6.16 -13.37 -4.05
CA GLN A 16 -7.25 -12.93 -3.18
C GLN A 16 -7.83 -14.05 -2.29
N LEU A 17 -7.54 -15.32 -2.58
CA LEU A 17 -8.08 -16.46 -1.83
C LEU A 17 -7.47 -16.51 -0.42
N GLU A 18 -8.28 -16.36 0.63
CA GLU A 18 -7.87 -16.47 2.02
C GLU A 18 -8.66 -17.61 2.69
N PRO A 19 -8.13 -18.84 2.75
CA PRO A 19 -8.85 -20.03 3.24
C PRO A 19 -9.44 -19.88 4.65
N SER A 20 -8.80 -19.08 5.49
CA SER A 20 -9.27 -18.78 6.84
C SER A 20 -10.51 -17.88 6.88
N LEU A 21 -10.83 -17.17 5.79
CA LEU A 21 -11.90 -16.17 5.69
C LEU A 21 -12.98 -16.53 4.67
N ASP A 22 -12.59 -17.07 3.52
CA ASP A 22 -13.50 -17.42 2.44
C ASP A 22 -14.19 -18.76 2.71
N VAL A 23 -15.52 -18.82 2.72
CA VAL A 23 -16.26 -20.07 3.02
C VAL A 23 -16.17 -21.09 1.87
N ASP A 24 -16.13 -20.62 0.63
CA ASP A 24 -16.12 -21.43 -0.59
C ASP A 24 -14.71 -21.71 -1.13
N TRP A 25 -13.66 -21.47 -0.34
CA TRP A 25 -12.29 -21.42 -0.86
C TRP A 25 -11.86 -22.72 -1.55
N GLU A 26 -12.21 -23.87 -0.97
CA GLU A 26 -11.86 -25.19 -1.52
C GLU A 26 -12.60 -25.45 -2.83
N ALA A 27 -13.91 -25.19 -2.87
CA ALA A 27 -14.72 -25.35 -4.08
C ALA A 27 -14.22 -24.43 -5.21
N ARG A 28 -13.85 -23.19 -4.88
CA ARG A 28 -13.29 -22.22 -5.83
C ARG A 28 -11.93 -22.68 -6.35
N LEU A 29 -11.06 -23.17 -5.48
CA LEU A 29 -9.75 -23.70 -5.86
C LEU A 29 -9.90 -24.94 -6.75
N THR A 30 -10.77 -25.88 -6.39
CA THR A 30 -11.03 -27.09 -7.18
C THR A 30 -11.52 -26.73 -8.58
N LYS A 31 -12.48 -25.80 -8.70
CA LYS A 31 -12.98 -25.35 -10.01
C LYS A 31 -11.86 -24.76 -10.89
N ILE A 32 -11.02 -23.89 -10.31
CA ILE A 32 -9.88 -23.29 -11.03
C ILE A 32 -8.93 -24.38 -11.56
N LEU A 33 -8.66 -25.40 -10.75
CA LEU A 33 -7.72 -26.47 -11.11
C LEU A 33 -8.34 -27.47 -12.09
N GLU A 34 -9.64 -27.76 -12.00
CA GLU A 34 -10.36 -28.61 -12.97
C GLU A 34 -10.25 -28.06 -14.40
N GLU A 35 -10.37 -26.73 -14.55
CA GLU A 35 -10.23 -26.01 -15.81
C GLU A 35 -8.76 -25.89 -16.29
N SER A 36 -7.78 -26.29 -15.47
CA SER A 36 -6.33 -26.19 -15.72
C SER A 36 -5.68 -27.52 -16.10
N ASP A 37 -4.66 -27.49 -16.97
CA ASP A 37 -3.84 -28.66 -17.30
C ASP A 37 -2.83 -29.04 -16.19
N MET A 38 -2.18 -30.20 -16.30
CA MET A 38 -1.27 -30.68 -15.24
C MET A 38 -0.07 -29.76 -15.02
N ALA A 39 0.52 -29.20 -16.08
CA ALA A 39 1.67 -28.30 -15.97
C ALA A 39 1.30 -27.01 -15.23
N LEU A 40 0.13 -26.43 -15.55
CA LEU A 40 -0.39 -25.25 -14.86
C LEU A 40 -0.72 -25.54 -13.39
N ARG A 41 -1.26 -26.73 -13.07
CA ARG A 41 -1.54 -27.13 -11.69
C ARG A 41 -0.26 -27.22 -10.84
N GLU A 42 0.80 -27.80 -11.37
CA GLU A 42 2.11 -27.87 -10.68
C GLU A 42 2.68 -26.47 -10.42
N GLU A 43 2.54 -25.57 -11.39
CA GLU A 43 2.99 -24.19 -11.26
C GLU A 43 2.18 -23.41 -10.21
N ILE A 44 0.86 -23.59 -10.20
CA ILE A 44 -0.03 -23.00 -9.18
C ILE A 44 0.33 -23.51 -7.78
N ASP A 45 0.56 -24.82 -7.62
CA ASP A 45 0.96 -25.42 -6.35
C ASP A 45 2.26 -24.82 -5.84
N HIS A 46 3.28 -24.73 -6.71
CA HIS A 46 4.60 -24.26 -6.32
C HIS A 46 4.65 -22.75 -6.04
N GLN A 47 4.05 -21.93 -6.88
CA GLN A 47 4.13 -20.47 -6.77
C GLN A 47 3.15 -19.87 -5.75
N ILE A 48 1.95 -20.44 -5.61
CA ILE A 48 0.84 -19.77 -4.89
C ILE A 48 0.34 -20.59 -3.70
N LEU A 49 0.00 -21.87 -3.88
CA LEU A 49 -0.69 -22.63 -2.82
C LEU A 49 0.20 -22.90 -1.60
N LYS A 50 1.45 -23.32 -1.82
CA LYS A 50 2.39 -23.61 -0.73
C LYS A 50 2.70 -22.41 0.15
N SER A 51 2.85 -21.23 -0.44
CA SER A 51 3.11 -19.98 0.31
C SER A 51 1.90 -19.53 1.13
N LYS A 52 0.69 -19.99 0.76
CA LYS A 52 -0.55 -19.82 1.52
C LYS A 52 -0.88 -21.00 2.44
N GLU A 53 0.05 -21.95 2.63
CA GLU A 53 -0.14 -23.13 3.48
C GLU A 53 -1.35 -24.01 3.09
N ILE A 54 -1.67 -24.04 1.79
CA ILE A 54 -2.68 -24.90 1.18
C ILE A 54 -1.98 -26.12 0.57
N TYR A 55 -2.47 -27.32 0.87
CA TYR A 55 -1.88 -28.58 0.41
C TYR A 55 -2.96 -29.56 -0.05
N TRP A 56 -2.65 -30.39 -1.04
CA TRP A 56 -3.51 -31.50 -1.41
C TRP A 56 -3.35 -32.66 -0.41
N ASN A 57 -4.43 -33.08 0.25
CA ASN A 57 -4.44 -34.28 1.07
C ASN A 57 -4.95 -35.49 0.27
N ARG A 58 -4.05 -36.44 0.03
CA ARG A 58 -4.35 -37.68 -0.70
C ARG A 58 -5.32 -38.61 0.03
N MET A 59 -5.43 -38.52 1.35
CA MET A 59 -6.32 -39.37 2.15
C MET A 59 -7.76 -38.90 2.11
N THR A 60 -7.99 -37.59 2.17
CA THR A 60 -9.34 -36.99 2.11
C THR A 60 -9.77 -36.71 0.67
N GLY A 61 -8.85 -36.69 -0.28
CA GLY A 61 -9.13 -36.39 -1.68
C GLY A 61 -9.49 -34.92 -1.93
N GLY A 62 -9.01 -34.02 -1.07
CA GLY A 62 -9.34 -32.60 -1.09
C GLY A 62 -8.17 -31.71 -0.66
N PHE A 63 -8.40 -30.39 -0.67
CA PHE A 63 -7.39 -29.42 -0.25
C PHE A 63 -7.51 -29.15 1.25
N GLU A 64 -6.38 -29.06 1.93
CA GLU A 64 -6.28 -28.72 3.34
C GLU A 64 -5.48 -27.44 3.55
N TYR A 65 -5.98 -26.59 4.43
CA TYR A 65 -5.29 -25.40 4.90
C TYR A 65 -4.72 -25.65 6.29
N LYS A 66 -3.39 -25.53 6.44
CA LYS A 66 -2.67 -25.91 7.66
C LYS A 66 -2.34 -24.75 8.61
N ALA A 67 -2.62 -23.50 8.24
CA ALA A 67 -2.33 -22.38 9.13
C ALA A 67 -3.28 -22.37 10.33
N SER A 68 -2.74 -22.66 11.51
CA SER A 68 -3.43 -22.45 12.78
C SER A 68 -2.54 -21.66 13.74
N SER A 69 -2.49 -20.34 13.58
CA SER A 69 -2.01 -19.46 14.63
C SER A 69 -3.18 -18.99 15.50
N SER A 70 -3.00 -19.03 16.81
CA SER A 70 -3.88 -18.38 17.78
C SER A 70 -3.08 -17.41 18.63
N LEU A 71 -3.72 -16.33 19.11
CA LEU A 71 -3.05 -15.39 20.01
C LEU A 71 -2.55 -16.07 21.30
N ALA A 72 -3.30 -17.07 21.78
CA ALA A 72 -2.93 -17.88 22.93
C ALA A 72 -1.60 -18.64 22.74
N ILE A 73 -1.26 -19.02 21.50
CA ILE A 73 0.01 -19.67 21.16
C ILE A 73 1.07 -18.61 20.81
N LEU A 74 0.70 -17.62 19.98
CA LEU A 74 1.61 -16.58 19.49
C LEU A 74 2.33 -15.85 20.64
N LYS A 75 1.64 -15.56 21.74
CA LYS A 75 2.25 -14.88 22.90
C LYS A 75 3.50 -15.56 23.43
N HIS A 76 3.68 -16.87 23.21
CA HIS A 76 4.86 -17.60 23.67
C HIS A 76 6.04 -17.52 22.69
N SER A 77 5.82 -17.10 21.44
CA SER A 77 6.86 -16.93 20.42
C SER A 77 7.33 -15.48 20.26
N LEU A 78 6.64 -14.52 20.88
CA LEU A 78 7.02 -13.11 20.84
C LEU A 78 8.23 -12.87 21.75
N SER A 79 9.18 -12.08 21.29
CA SER A 79 10.42 -11.78 21.99
C SER A 79 10.30 -10.61 22.97
N ASN A 80 9.30 -9.74 22.82
CA ASN A 80 9.12 -8.57 23.68
C ASN A 80 7.97 -8.76 24.70
N ASP A 81 8.25 -8.54 25.99
CA ASP A 81 7.28 -8.72 27.09
C ASP A 81 6.00 -7.87 26.94
N ARG A 82 6.12 -6.63 26.42
CA ARG A 82 4.94 -5.78 26.15
C ARG A 82 4.07 -6.38 25.07
N MET A 83 4.68 -6.88 23.99
CA MET A 83 3.95 -7.56 22.91
C MET A 83 3.29 -8.85 23.39
N GLN A 84 3.98 -9.63 24.24
CA GLN A 84 3.39 -10.80 24.89
C GLN A 84 2.16 -10.45 25.72
N HIS A 85 2.23 -9.39 26.52
CA HIS A 85 1.09 -8.92 27.32
C HIS A 85 -0.07 -8.49 26.42
N ILE A 86 0.18 -7.72 25.37
CA ILE A 86 -0.86 -7.27 24.45
C ILE A 86 -1.55 -8.47 23.77
N ALA A 87 -0.77 -9.43 23.27
CA ALA A 87 -1.30 -10.66 22.69
C ALA A 87 -2.16 -11.47 23.68
N LYS A 88 -1.75 -11.53 24.95
CA LYS A 88 -2.54 -12.17 26.02
C LYS A 88 -3.87 -11.44 26.24
N THR A 89 -3.85 -10.12 26.41
CA THR A 89 -5.05 -9.31 26.66
C THR A 89 -6.04 -9.40 25.49
N LEU A 90 -5.55 -9.32 24.25
CA LEU A 90 -6.40 -9.50 23.06
C LEU A 90 -6.98 -10.92 22.99
N SER A 91 -6.21 -11.94 23.38
CA SER A 91 -6.71 -13.32 23.43
C SER A 91 -7.81 -13.51 24.46
N GLU A 92 -7.68 -12.90 25.64
CA GLU A 92 -8.71 -12.92 26.69
C GLU A 92 -9.96 -12.15 26.24
N SER A 93 -9.76 -10.98 25.63
CA SER A 93 -10.84 -10.15 25.10
C SER A 93 -11.65 -10.83 24.00
N LEU A 94 -11.04 -11.69 23.17
CA LEU A 94 -11.77 -12.47 22.17
C LEU A 94 -12.72 -13.52 22.79
N GLU A 95 -12.49 -13.92 24.04
CA GLU A 95 -13.44 -14.76 24.78
C GLU A 95 -14.69 -13.95 25.16
N ASP A 96 -14.52 -12.68 25.53
CA ASP A 96 -15.65 -11.78 25.83
C ASP A 96 -16.51 -11.54 24.59
N LEU A 97 -15.90 -11.40 23.41
CA LEU A 97 -16.60 -11.25 22.13
C LEU A 97 -17.64 -12.36 21.91
N LYS A 98 -17.38 -13.61 22.34
CA LYS A 98 -18.30 -14.75 22.14
C LYS A 98 -19.67 -14.56 22.80
N SER A 99 -19.76 -13.67 23.79
CA SER A 99 -20.99 -13.39 24.54
C SER A 99 -21.85 -12.28 23.92
N ILE A 100 -21.29 -11.51 22.99
CA ILE A 100 -21.97 -10.36 22.37
C ILE A 100 -22.90 -10.86 21.26
N GLN A 101 -24.16 -10.43 21.26
CA GLN A 101 -25.12 -10.74 20.19
C GLN A 101 -25.46 -9.52 19.32
N ASP A 102 -25.36 -8.31 19.87
CA ASP A 102 -25.68 -7.08 19.15
C ASP A 102 -24.63 -6.78 18.08
N SER A 103 -25.06 -6.63 16.82
CA SER A 103 -24.16 -6.40 15.70
C SER A 103 -23.35 -5.11 15.82
N THR A 104 -23.91 -4.07 16.44
CA THR A 104 -23.25 -2.76 16.59
C THR A 104 -22.15 -2.83 17.65
N GLN A 105 -22.40 -3.53 18.76
CA GLN A 105 -21.38 -3.80 19.77
C GLN A 105 -20.23 -4.65 19.23
N ILE A 106 -20.52 -5.63 18.35
CA ILE A 106 -19.48 -6.41 17.66
C ILE A 106 -18.64 -5.48 16.76
N ALA A 107 -19.28 -4.56 16.03
CA ALA A 107 -18.58 -3.58 15.19
C ALA A 107 -17.65 -2.68 16.03
N ASP A 108 -18.18 -2.08 17.10
CA ASP A 108 -17.43 -1.21 18.00
C ASP A 108 -16.24 -1.95 18.64
N TYR A 109 -16.44 -3.20 19.04
CA TYR A 109 -15.38 -4.05 19.58
C TYR A 109 -14.24 -4.26 18.58
N LEU A 110 -14.56 -4.70 17.35
CA LEU A 110 -13.55 -5.06 16.35
C LEU A 110 -12.79 -3.83 15.84
N GLU A 111 -13.50 -2.75 15.55
CA GLU A 111 -12.89 -1.51 15.05
C GLU A 111 -11.98 -0.89 16.13
N ASN A 112 -12.43 -0.84 17.39
CA ASN A 112 -11.61 -0.36 18.51
C ASN A 112 -10.39 -1.25 18.78
N ALA A 113 -10.55 -2.59 18.75
CA ALA A 113 -9.42 -3.49 18.96
C ALA A 113 -8.32 -3.31 17.88
N ILE A 114 -8.71 -3.10 16.62
CA ILE A 114 -7.77 -2.82 15.54
C ILE A 114 -7.10 -1.45 15.76
N GLU A 115 -7.87 -0.43 16.11
CA GLU A 115 -7.32 0.90 16.40
C GLU A 115 -6.28 0.84 17.55
N GLN A 116 -6.58 0.11 18.64
CA GLN A 116 -5.64 -0.09 19.74
C GLN A 116 -4.37 -0.81 19.30
N ILE A 117 -4.49 -1.82 18.44
CA ILE A 117 -3.32 -2.52 17.86
C ILE A 117 -2.50 -1.54 17.02
N ASP A 118 -3.14 -0.74 16.18
CA ASP A 118 -2.49 0.22 15.30
C ASP A 118 -1.80 1.37 16.10
N GLN A 119 -2.30 1.69 17.30
CA GLN A 119 -1.69 2.65 18.23
C GLN A 119 -0.52 2.10 19.06
N ILE A 120 -0.20 0.80 18.98
CA ILE A 120 0.98 0.24 19.66
C ILE A 120 2.24 0.95 19.15
N SER A 121 2.91 1.69 20.04
CA SER A 121 4.21 2.30 19.73
C SER A 121 5.28 1.22 19.59
N VAL A 122 5.96 1.26 18.44
CA VAL A 122 7.07 0.37 18.09
C VAL A 122 8.39 1.13 17.99
N ASP A 123 8.40 2.44 18.24
CA ASP A 123 9.59 3.30 18.32
C ASP A 123 10.60 3.12 17.16
N GLU A 124 10.09 2.96 15.93
CA GLU A 124 10.87 2.66 14.72
C GLU A 124 11.77 1.41 14.82
N ASN A 125 11.38 0.42 15.64
CA ASN A 125 12.03 -0.88 15.78
C ASN A 125 11.38 -1.91 14.85
N PHE A 126 12.15 -2.46 13.91
CA PHE A 126 11.67 -3.43 12.91
C PHE A 126 11.13 -4.72 13.54
N MET A 127 11.78 -5.21 14.60
CA MET A 127 11.33 -6.41 15.30
C MET A 127 9.96 -6.17 15.96
N LEU A 128 9.79 -5.07 16.67
CA LEU A 128 8.50 -4.72 17.30
C LEU A 128 7.40 -4.47 16.27
N GLN A 129 7.73 -3.83 15.15
CA GLN A 129 6.79 -3.66 14.03
C GLN A 129 6.34 -5.01 13.47
N ARG A 130 7.26 -5.97 13.29
CA ARG A 130 6.92 -7.32 12.87
C ARG A 130 6.01 -8.03 13.86
N GLU A 131 6.33 -7.97 15.16
CA GLU A 131 5.49 -8.56 16.20
C GLU A 131 4.09 -7.94 16.24
N LYS A 132 3.99 -6.61 16.11
CA LYS A 132 2.71 -5.89 15.97
C LYS A 132 1.89 -6.39 14.77
N LEU A 133 2.50 -6.53 13.59
CA LEU A 133 1.83 -7.05 12.40
C LEU A 133 1.38 -8.52 12.57
N MET A 134 2.19 -9.35 13.24
CA MET A 134 1.84 -10.73 13.57
C MET A 134 0.65 -10.81 14.55
N ILE A 135 0.64 -9.99 15.60
CA ILE A 135 -0.48 -9.87 16.56
C ILE A 135 -1.74 -9.46 15.79
N ARG A 136 -1.66 -8.40 14.99
CA ARG A 136 -2.77 -7.87 14.21
C ARG A 136 -3.39 -8.93 13.29
N ARG A 137 -2.55 -9.61 12.49
CA ARG A 137 -2.99 -10.69 11.59
C ARG A 137 -3.66 -11.82 12.37
N THR A 138 -3.04 -12.27 13.47
CA THR A 138 -3.54 -13.40 14.25
C THR A 138 -4.85 -13.06 14.97
N PHE A 139 -4.97 -11.86 15.51
CA PHE A 139 -6.20 -11.33 16.10
C PHE A 139 -7.36 -11.38 15.09
N LEU A 140 -7.17 -10.77 13.92
CA LEU A 140 -8.18 -10.72 12.85
C LEU A 140 -8.65 -12.12 12.42
N LEU A 141 -7.72 -13.06 12.23
CA LEU A 141 -8.04 -14.44 11.87
C LEU A 141 -8.76 -15.20 12.99
N ASN A 142 -8.44 -14.92 14.26
CA ASN A 142 -9.12 -15.52 15.41
C ASN A 142 -10.52 -14.93 15.59
N ALA A 143 -10.68 -13.61 15.44
CA ALA A 143 -11.96 -12.93 15.45
C ALA A 143 -12.91 -13.50 14.38
N ALA A 144 -12.43 -13.69 13.14
CA ALA A 144 -13.21 -14.31 12.08
C ALA A 144 -13.72 -15.72 12.47
N LYS A 145 -12.87 -16.55 13.09
CA LYS A 145 -13.27 -17.89 13.57
C LYS A 145 -14.36 -17.83 14.65
N VAL A 146 -14.28 -16.84 15.54
CA VAL A 146 -15.28 -16.62 16.60
C VAL A 146 -16.61 -16.18 15.97
N ILE A 147 -16.60 -15.12 15.15
CA ILE A 147 -17.78 -14.51 14.52
C ILE A 147 -18.57 -15.52 13.68
N ARG A 148 -17.88 -16.42 12.95
CA ARG A 148 -18.53 -17.49 12.19
C ARG A 148 -19.49 -18.34 13.03
N ARG A 149 -19.18 -18.55 14.31
CA ARG A 149 -19.90 -19.46 15.22
C ARG A 149 -20.87 -18.74 16.14
N MET A 150 -20.78 -17.42 16.25
CA MET A 150 -21.65 -16.61 17.10
C MET A 150 -23.07 -16.56 16.55
N VAL A 151 -24.03 -16.17 17.38
CA VAL A 151 -25.36 -15.74 16.92
C VAL A 151 -25.37 -14.21 16.93
N ILE A 152 -25.72 -13.58 15.81
CA ILE A 152 -25.74 -12.12 15.68
C ILE A 152 -27.16 -11.66 15.39
N THR A 153 -27.65 -10.73 16.20
CA THR A 153 -28.94 -10.07 16.01
C THR A 153 -28.78 -8.98 14.97
N PRO A 154 -29.48 -9.05 13.81
CA PRO A 154 -29.42 -8.00 12.81
C PRO A 154 -30.09 -6.70 13.29
N PRO A 155 -29.60 -5.53 12.85
CA PRO A 155 -30.28 -4.27 13.15
C PRO A 155 -31.60 -4.18 12.37
N GLU A 156 -32.59 -3.54 12.97
CA GLU A 156 -33.82 -3.18 12.27
C GLU A 156 -33.54 -2.04 11.27
N GLY A 157 -34.25 -2.04 10.14
CA GLY A 157 -34.06 -1.01 9.12
C GLY A 157 -34.65 -1.36 7.77
N ILE A 158 -34.57 -0.41 6.85
CA ILE A 158 -35.07 -0.58 5.48
C ILE A 158 -34.28 -1.64 4.71
N ARG A 159 -33.00 -1.88 5.06
CA ARG A 159 -32.16 -2.91 4.41
C ARG A 159 -32.55 -4.34 4.74
N LYS A 160 -33.27 -4.58 5.85
CA LYS A 160 -33.66 -5.91 6.33
C LYS A 160 -32.51 -6.93 6.30
N LEU A 161 -31.35 -6.53 6.87
CA LEU A 161 -30.14 -7.35 6.86
C LEU A 161 -30.37 -8.68 7.56
N THR A 162 -29.74 -9.74 7.04
CA THR A 162 -29.74 -11.05 7.70
C THR A 162 -28.44 -11.29 8.46
N GLU A 163 -28.46 -12.21 9.43
CA GLU A 163 -27.28 -12.62 10.17
C GLU A 163 -26.15 -13.12 9.23
N SER A 164 -26.50 -13.88 8.19
CA SER A 164 -25.54 -14.40 7.21
C SER A 164 -24.83 -13.27 6.46
N GLN A 165 -25.58 -12.25 6.03
CA GLN A 165 -25.04 -11.09 5.33
C GLN A 165 -24.08 -10.31 6.23
N ILE A 166 -24.42 -10.14 7.51
CA ILE A 166 -23.57 -9.44 8.48
C ILE A 166 -22.27 -10.19 8.73
N LYS A 167 -22.34 -11.50 9.01
CA LYS A 167 -21.13 -12.33 9.17
C LYS A 167 -20.25 -12.30 7.93
N CYS A 168 -20.85 -12.44 6.75
CA CYS A 168 -20.12 -12.40 5.48
C CYS A 168 -19.41 -11.07 5.29
N PHE A 169 -20.09 -9.93 5.51
CA PHE A 169 -19.46 -8.62 5.42
C PHE A 169 -18.28 -8.47 6.38
N ILE A 170 -18.47 -8.81 7.66
CA ILE A 170 -17.41 -8.66 8.66
C ILE A 170 -16.18 -9.52 8.29
N ILE A 171 -16.38 -10.76 7.84
CA ILE A 171 -15.29 -11.71 7.60
C ILE A 171 -14.63 -11.51 6.24
N GLU A 172 -15.42 -11.50 5.17
CA GLU A 172 -14.91 -11.53 3.79
C GLU A 172 -14.72 -10.14 3.17
N VAL A 173 -15.28 -9.09 3.79
CA VAL A 173 -15.05 -7.69 3.38
C VAL A 173 -14.16 -6.96 4.38
N PHE A 174 -14.65 -6.71 5.59
CA PHE A 174 -13.91 -5.89 6.57
C PHE A 174 -12.60 -6.55 7.01
N ILE A 175 -12.64 -7.73 7.63
CA ILE A 175 -11.42 -8.41 8.13
C ILE A 175 -10.44 -8.68 6.97
N LYS A 176 -10.95 -9.12 5.82
CA LYS A 176 -10.14 -9.37 4.64
C LYS A 176 -9.46 -8.10 4.13
N GLN A 177 -10.18 -6.97 4.07
CA GLN A 177 -9.60 -5.68 3.72
C GLN A 177 -8.55 -5.24 4.74
N GLN A 178 -8.79 -5.47 6.03
CA GLN A 178 -7.81 -5.16 7.07
C GLN A 178 -6.53 -5.98 6.94
N LEU A 179 -6.60 -7.24 6.48
CA LEU A 179 -5.42 -8.07 6.22
C LEU A 179 -4.68 -7.69 4.93
N LEU A 180 -5.43 -7.34 3.89
CA LEU A 180 -4.87 -7.09 2.57
C LEU A 180 -4.51 -5.62 2.34
N GLY A 181 -5.05 -4.66 3.08
CA GLY A 181 -4.81 -3.23 2.89
C GLY A 181 -5.11 -2.80 1.44
N TYR A 182 -4.16 -2.13 0.80
CA TYR A 182 -4.23 -1.74 -0.62
C TYR A 182 -4.37 -2.90 -1.61
N TRP A 183 -4.14 -4.12 -1.15
CA TRP A 183 -4.23 -5.31 -1.97
C TRP A 183 -5.63 -5.89 -2.00
N PHE A 184 -6.55 -5.38 -1.19
CA PHE A 184 -7.96 -5.73 -1.26
C PHE A 184 -8.54 -5.20 -2.57
N LYS A 185 -9.07 -6.09 -3.42
CA LYS A 185 -9.57 -5.71 -4.75
C LYS A 185 -11.09 -5.76 -4.80
N PRO A 186 -11.76 -4.62 -5.02
CA PRO A 186 -13.11 -4.61 -5.54
C PRO A 186 -13.19 -5.36 -6.88
N LEU A 187 -14.39 -5.82 -7.22
CA LEU A 187 -14.70 -6.43 -8.50
C LEU A 187 -14.43 -5.44 -9.64
N LEU A 188 -13.38 -5.71 -10.41
CA LEU A 188 -12.96 -4.87 -11.53
C LEU A 188 -13.88 -5.04 -12.74
N LYS A 189 -14.14 -3.94 -13.46
CA LYS A 189 -15.09 -3.86 -14.58
C LYS A 189 -14.83 -4.88 -15.71
N ARG A 190 -13.58 -5.29 -15.93
CA ARG A 190 -13.16 -5.96 -17.17
C ARG A 190 -13.21 -7.50 -17.20
N HIS A 191 -13.30 -8.19 -16.06
CA HIS A 191 -12.90 -9.61 -16.05
C HIS A 191 -13.82 -10.58 -15.30
N SER A 192 -15.04 -10.16 -14.95
CA SER A 192 -15.98 -11.05 -14.28
C SER A 192 -17.17 -11.35 -15.20
N ASP A 193 -17.46 -12.63 -15.44
CA ASP A 193 -18.69 -13.07 -16.11
C ASP A 193 -19.96 -12.50 -15.46
N ILE A 194 -19.87 -12.10 -14.19
CA ILE A 194 -20.94 -11.42 -13.47
C ILE A 194 -21.38 -10.12 -14.15
N MET A 195 -20.48 -9.44 -14.87
CA MET A 195 -20.80 -8.21 -15.59
C MET A 195 -21.73 -8.45 -16.77
N LYS A 196 -21.86 -9.70 -17.26
CA LYS A 196 -22.83 -10.08 -18.29
C LYS A 196 -24.25 -10.17 -17.74
N HIS A 197 -24.42 -10.31 -16.43
CA HIS A 197 -25.74 -10.45 -15.81
C HIS A 197 -26.57 -9.15 -15.97
N PRO A 198 -27.89 -9.23 -16.25
CA PRO A 198 -28.69 -8.06 -16.61
C PRO A 198 -28.64 -6.90 -15.62
N ILE A 199 -28.66 -7.18 -14.31
CA ILE A 199 -28.60 -6.14 -13.28
C ILE A 199 -27.29 -5.33 -13.35
N PHE A 200 -26.16 -5.98 -13.64
CA PHE A 200 -24.87 -5.32 -13.78
C PHE A 200 -24.82 -4.51 -15.06
N ARG A 201 -25.16 -5.15 -16.18
CA ARG A 201 -25.06 -4.55 -17.52
C ARG A 201 -25.97 -3.34 -17.69
N TYR A 202 -27.22 -3.42 -17.24
CA TYR A 202 -28.23 -2.42 -17.57
C TYR A 202 -28.55 -1.43 -16.45
N TYR A 203 -28.33 -1.80 -15.18
CA TYR A 203 -28.66 -0.95 -14.04
C TYR A 203 -27.42 -0.50 -13.25
N LEU A 204 -26.68 -1.41 -12.61
CA LEU A 204 -25.55 -1.04 -11.74
C LEU A 204 -24.45 -0.30 -12.49
N SER A 205 -24.13 -0.67 -13.74
CA SER A 205 -23.14 0.05 -14.53
C SER A 205 -23.51 1.53 -14.75
N LYS A 206 -24.81 1.85 -14.85
CA LYS A 206 -25.29 3.23 -14.95
C LYS A 206 -25.26 3.91 -13.58
N GLN A 207 -25.71 3.22 -12.54
CA GLN A 207 -25.72 3.76 -11.18
C GLN A 207 -24.31 4.01 -10.64
N GLN A 208 -23.35 3.17 -10.97
CA GLN A 208 -21.96 3.32 -10.56
C GLN A 208 -21.33 4.59 -11.14
N LYS A 209 -21.71 5.01 -12.36
CA LYS A 209 -21.27 6.28 -12.96
C LYS A 209 -21.84 7.52 -12.26
N ILE A 210 -22.95 7.38 -11.56
CA ILE A 210 -23.63 8.48 -10.87
C ILE A 210 -23.18 8.53 -9.41
N ARG A 211 -23.14 7.36 -8.76
CA ARG A 211 -22.98 7.22 -7.31
C ARG A 211 -21.56 6.84 -6.89
N HIS A 212 -20.73 6.42 -7.83
CA HIS A 212 -19.31 6.13 -7.63
C HIS A 212 -19.01 5.07 -6.57
N PHE A 213 -19.94 4.12 -6.39
CA PHE A 213 -19.74 3.00 -5.48
C PHE A 213 -18.74 1.98 -6.04
N GLU A 214 -18.18 1.18 -5.16
CA GLU A 214 -17.41 -0.01 -5.48
C GLU A 214 -18.27 -1.27 -5.32
N LEU A 215 -17.86 -2.34 -5.98
CA LEU A 215 -18.53 -3.64 -5.90
C LEU A 215 -17.55 -4.62 -5.27
N VAL A 216 -17.91 -5.26 -4.17
CA VAL A 216 -17.07 -6.26 -3.50
C VAL A 216 -17.73 -7.62 -3.60
N LYS A 217 -17.08 -8.54 -4.32
CA LYS A 217 -17.57 -9.92 -4.46
C LYS A 217 -17.02 -10.81 -3.36
N THR A 218 -17.92 -11.48 -2.66
CA THR A 218 -17.62 -12.50 -1.63
C THR A 218 -18.00 -13.89 -2.13
N SER A 219 -17.90 -14.91 -1.27
CA SER A 219 -18.37 -16.27 -1.52
C SER A 219 -19.88 -16.35 -1.81
N GLN A 220 -20.69 -15.51 -1.15
CA GLN A 220 -22.15 -15.60 -1.20
C GLN A 220 -22.82 -14.35 -1.76
N TYR A 221 -22.30 -13.16 -1.47
CA TYR A 221 -22.94 -11.89 -1.76
C TYR A 221 -22.04 -10.94 -2.55
N ILE A 222 -22.66 -9.93 -3.15
CA ILE A 222 -21.96 -8.76 -3.68
C ILE A 222 -22.36 -7.55 -2.85
N PHE A 223 -21.38 -6.86 -2.28
CA PHE A 223 -21.60 -5.64 -1.52
C PHE A 223 -21.35 -4.43 -2.40
N VAL A 224 -22.32 -3.53 -2.46
CA VAL A 224 -22.24 -2.25 -3.14
C VAL A 224 -21.85 -1.21 -2.10
N THR A 225 -20.63 -0.69 -2.16
CA THR A 225 -20.04 0.15 -1.10
C THR A 225 -19.86 1.58 -1.59
N ALA A 226 -20.52 2.53 -0.94
CA ALA A 226 -20.41 3.96 -1.24
C ALA A 226 -18.98 4.46 -0.99
N PRO A 227 -18.54 5.49 -1.74
CA PRO A 227 -17.22 6.08 -1.55
C PRO A 227 -17.13 6.84 -0.23
N VAL A 228 -15.90 7.18 0.15
CA VAL A 228 -15.62 7.91 1.39
C VAL A 228 -14.85 9.18 1.10
N MET A 229 -15.36 10.31 1.55
CA MET A 229 -14.74 11.62 1.29
C MET A 229 -13.54 11.90 2.20
N GLN A 230 -13.40 11.22 3.34
CA GLN A 230 -12.29 11.39 4.28
C GLN A 230 -11.35 10.19 4.20
N VAL A 231 -10.06 10.45 4.01
CA VAL A 231 -9.03 9.40 3.82
C VAL A 231 -8.90 8.53 5.07
N GLU A 232 -9.16 9.12 6.23
CA GLU A 232 -9.09 8.45 7.53
C GLU A 232 -10.26 7.49 7.75
N GLN A 233 -11.34 7.62 6.99
CA GLN A 233 -12.52 6.78 7.14
C GLN A 233 -12.42 5.55 6.23
N ASN A 234 -12.65 4.36 6.80
CA ASN A 234 -12.66 3.12 6.03
C ASN A 234 -14.00 2.94 5.26
N PRO A 235 -14.01 2.82 3.91
CA PRO A 235 -15.21 2.46 3.13
C PRO A 235 -15.88 1.17 3.58
N TYR A 236 -15.09 0.25 4.14
CA TYR A 236 -15.54 -1.08 4.51
C TYR A 236 -15.80 -1.23 6.01
N SER A 237 -15.93 -0.12 6.75
CA SER A 237 -16.30 -0.14 8.17
C SER A 237 -17.59 -0.93 8.39
N ILE A 238 -17.59 -1.77 9.43
CA ILE A 238 -18.75 -2.54 9.87
C ILE A 238 -19.83 -1.58 10.33
N ARG A 239 -19.45 -0.55 11.10
CA ARG A 239 -20.39 0.45 11.60
C ARG A 239 -21.10 1.16 10.47
N ARG A 240 -20.39 1.53 9.41
CA ARG A 240 -20.99 2.14 8.21
C ARG A 240 -21.97 1.22 7.51
N PHE A 241 -21.66 -0.07 7.42
CA PHE A 241 -22.55 -1.06 6.83
C PHE A 241 -23.83 -1.26 7.66
N LEU A 242 -23.71 -1.30 8.99
CA LEU A 242 -24.84 -1.52 9.89
C LEU A 242 -25.74 -0.28 10.09
N THR A 243 -25.20 0.93 9.95
CA THR A 243 -25.92 2.17 10.27
C THR A 243 -26.80 2.66 9.12
N GLU A 244 -28.03 3.08 9.43
CA GLU A 244 -28.91 3.82 8.52
C GLU A 244 -28.90 5.29 8.93
N GLU A 245 -28.28 6.15 8.12
CA GLU A 245 -28.12 7.57 8.46
C GLU A 245 -29.43 8.32 8.15
N LYS A 246 -29.98 9.03 9.13
CA LYS A 246 -31.16 9.87 8.92
C LYS A 246 -30.75 11.20 8.32
N GLY A 247 -31.41 11.58 7.23
CA GLY A 247 -31.23 12.89 6.61
C GLY A 247 -31.85 14.01 7.46
N ALA A 248 -31.69 15.25 6.97
CA ALA A 248 -32.34 16.41 7.58
C ALA A 248 -33.88 16.31 7.57
N ILE A 249 -34.43 15.51 6.65
CA ILE A 249 -35.84 15.15 6.59
C ILE A 249 -35.99 13.75 7.20
N GLU A 250 -36.91 13.60 8.16
CA GLU A 250 -37.12 12.38 8.94
C GLU A 250 -37.42 11.12 8.08
N ALA A 251 -38.04 11.32 6.92
CA ALA A 251 -38.32 10.27 5.95
C ALA A 251 -37.11 9.86 5.08
N GLN A 252 -36.05 10.67 5.06
CA GLN A 252 -34.87 10.41 4.24
C GLN A 252 -33.88 9.54 5.00
N THR A 253 -33.56 8.39 4.43
CA THR A 253 -32.57 7.46 4.98
C THR A 253 -31.45 7.26 3.97
N PHE A 254 -30.21 7.33 4.43
CA PHE A 254 -29.02 7.17 3.63
C PHE A 254 -28.25 5.90 4.00
N LEU A 255 -27.76 5.20 2.97
CA LEU A 255 -27.10 3.90 3.11
C LEU A 255 -25.67 3.98 2.56
N ASN A 256 -24.72 3.47 3.33
CA ASN A 256 -23.33 3.39 2.89
C ASN A 256 -23.03 2.10 2.13
N VAL A 257 -23.66 0.99 2.53
CA VAL A 257 -23.40 -0.32 1.93
C VAL A 257 -24.71 -1.07 1.73
N ILE A 258 -24.85 -1.72 0.58
CA ILE A 258 -26.04 -2.48 0.19
C ILE A 258 -25.63 -3.88 -0.24
N VAL A 259 -26.45 -4.88 0.10
CA VAL A 259 -26.19 -6.28 -0.23
C VAL A 259 -26.99 -6.69 -1.47
N LEU A 260 -26.30 -7.29 -2.43
CA LEU A 260 -26.88 -7.98 -3.57
C LEU A 260 -26.65 -9.49 -3.42
N ASP A 261 -27.74 -10.22 -3.27
CA ASP A 261 -27.78 -11.68 -3.31
C ASP A 261 -28.10 -12.12 -4.74
N MET A 262 -27.12 -12.75 -5.38
CA MET A 262 -27.27 -13.21 -6.77
C MET A 262 -28.35 -14.29 -6.90
N GLN A 263 -28.60 -15.09 -5.86
CA GLN A 263 -29.59 -16.16 -5.90
C GLN A 263 -31.02 -15.64 -5.92
N ALA A 264 -31.25 -14.46 -5.34
CA ALA A 264 -32.57 -13.79 -5.31
C ALA A 264 -32.83 -12.88 -6.52
N THR A 265 -31.87 -12.75 -7.45
CA THR A 265 -32.00 -11.78 -8.57
C THR A 265 -33.05 -12.13 -9.61
N GLU A 266 -33.58 -13.36 -9.59
CA GLU A 266 -34.70 -13.78 -10.44
C GLU A 266 -36.05 -13.31 -9.90
N GLU A 267 -36.12 -12.89 -8.64
CA GLU A 267 -37.34 -12.41 -7.99
C GLU A 267 -37.53 -10.90 -8.22
N ASN A 268 -38.63 -10.52 -8.90
CA ASN A 268 -38.89 -9.11 -9.22
C ASN A 268 -39.02 -8.23 -7.97
N GLU A 269 -39.69 -8.71 -6.92
CA GLU A 269 -39.86 -7.96 -5.67
C GLU A 269 -38.51 -7.67 -4.99
N TYR A 270 -37.61 -8.65 -4.97
CA TYR A 270 -36.26 -8.48 -4.44
C TYR A 270 -35.48 -7.44 -5.23
N ILE A 271 -35.50 -7.53 -6.57
CA ILE A 271 -34.79 -6.60 -7.45
C ILE A 271 -35.32 -5.17 -7.30
N ASP A 272 -36.63 -4.98 -7.21
CA ASP A 272 -37.22 -3.66 -7.07
C ASP A 272 -36.94 -3.06 -5.68
N HIS A 273 -36.95 -3.89 -4.63
CA HIS A 273 -36.47 -3.48 -3.32
C HIS A 273 -34.99 -3.09 -3.36
N PHE A 274 -34.13 -3.89 -3.98
CA PHE A 274 -32.71 -3.58 -4.14
C PHE A 274 -32.48 -2.25 -4.87
N LYS A 275 -33.21 -2.00 -5.96
CA LYS A 275 -33.14 -0.70 -6.67
C LYS A 275 -33.54 0.46 -5.77
N SER A 276 -34.60 0.30 -4.95
CA SER A 276 -34.99 1.34 -3.99
C SER A 276 -33.89 1.61 -2.94
N LEU A 277 -33.16 0.59 -2.50
CA LEU A 277 -32.02 0.77 -1.59
C LEU A 277 -30.89 1.54 -2.27
N ILE A 278 -30.60 1.25 -3.55
CA ILE A 278 -29.57 1.98 -4.33
C ILE A 278 -29.92 3.46 -4.47
N GLU A 279 -31.20 3.81 -4.54
CA GLU A 279 -31.66 5.21 -4.54
C GLU A 279 -31.35 5.92 -3.21
N CYS A 280 -31.39 5.19 -2.09
CA CYS A 280 -31.02 5.67 -0.76
C CYS A 280 -29.50 5.69 -0.51
N MET A 281 -28.65 5.27 -1.45
CA MET A 281 -27.21 5.24 -1.23
C MET A 281 -26.63 6.65 -1.07
N VAL A 282 -25.69 6.84 -0.14
CA VAL A 282 -24.91 8.08 -0.04
C VAL A 282 -24.20 8.33 -1.36
N THR A 283 -24.39 9.51 -1.94
CA THR A 283 -23.70 9.93 -3.16
C THR A 283 -22.82 11.13 -2.87
N VAL A 284 -21.76 11.28 -3.66
CA VAL A 284 -21.08 12.57 -3.78
C VAL A 284 -22.06 13.51 -4.47
N GLN A 285 -22.80 14.31 -3.70
CA GLN A 285 -23.75 15.28 -4.22
C GLN A 285 -23.01 16.52 -4.70
N SER A 286 -22.70 16.57 -6.00
CA SER A 286 -22.26 17.81 -6.63
C SER A 286 -22.55 17.76 -8.13
N GLN A 287 -22.94 18.90 -8.69
CA GLN A 287 -22.90 19.11 -10.13
C GLN A 287 -21.42 19.19 -10.53
N ILE A 288 -20.79 18.03 -10.72
CA ILE A 288 -19.46 17.95 -11.29
C ILE A 288 -19.55 18.40 -12.75
N HIS A 289 -18.72 19.35 -13.16
CA HIS A 289 -18.71 19.78 -14.55
C HIS A 289 -18.35 18.62 -15.48
N VAL A 290 -18.98 18.58 -16.65
CA VAL A 290 -18.77 17.52 -17.65
C VAL A 290 -17.29 17.40 -18.02
N ASP A 291 -16.57 18.52 -18.10
CA ASP A 291 -15.13 18.54 -18.40
C ASP A 291 -14.31 17.75 -17.36
N VAL A 292 -14.68 17.82 -16.07
CA VAL A 292 -14.00 17.07 -15.01
C VAL A 292 -14.32 15.58 -15.10
N MET A 293 -15.58 15.23 -15.44
CA MET A 293 -15.96 13.84 -15.70
C MET A 293 -15.20 13.28 -16.91
N ASP A 294 -15.02 14.07 -17.96
CA ASP A 294 -14.29 13.67 -19.17
C ASP A 294 -12.80 13.43 -18.88
N ILE A 295 -12.17 14.23 -18.02
CA ILE A 295 -10.81 13.98 -17.54
C ILE A 295 -10.74 12.62 -16.83
N VAL A 296 -11.67 12.32 -15.92
CA VAL A 296 -11.69 11.03 -15.23
C VAL A 296 -11.89 9.88 -16.22
N LEU A 297 -12.78 10.01 -17.20
CA LEU A 297 -12.97 9.01 -18.24
C LEU A 297 -11.70 8.77 -19.06
N GLN A 298 -10.95 9.83 -19.40
CA GLN A 298 -9.66 9.71 -20.07
C GLN A 298 -8.64 8.96 -19.20
N LEU A 299 -8.59 9.24 -17.89
CA LEU A 299 -7.73 8.50 -16.95
C LEU A 299 -8.13 7.02 -16.86
N GLU A 300 -9.43 6.71 -16.82
CA GLU A 300 -9.90 5.32 -16.89
C GLU A 300 -9.42 4.64 -18.18
N GLU A 301 -9.54 5.33 -19.32
CA GLU A 301 -9.13 4.82 -20.62
C GLU A 301 -7.61 4.57 -20.70
N VAL A 302 -6.78 5.47 -20.17
CA VAL A 302 -5.32 5.29 -20.11
C VAL A 302 -4.95 4.10 -19.25
N CYS A 303 -5.56 3.96 -18.08
CA CYS A 303 -5.38 2.78 -17.22
C CYS A 303 -5.72 1.50 -17.98
N GLU A 304 -6.89 1.49 -18.64
CA GLU A 304 -7.43 0.33 -19.32
C GLU A 304 -6.68 -0.07 -20.59
N LYS A 305 -6.33 0.89 -21.45
CA LYS A 305 -5.80 0.62 -22.79
C LYS A 305 -4.27 0.60 -22.83
N SER A 306 -3.61 1.24 -21.87
CA SER A 306 -2.15 1.45 -21.91
C SER A 306 -1.42 0.87 -20.70
N LEU A 307 -1.84 1.19 -19.47
CA LEU A 307 -1.09 0.82 -18.26
C LEU A 307 -1.33 -0.62 -17.82
N ILE A 308 -2.59 -1.03 -17.67
CA ILE A 308 -2.97 -2.38 -17.22
C ILE A 308 -2.43 -3.48 -18.17
N PRO A 309 -2.51 -3.35 -19.51
CA PRO A 309 -1.95 -4.35 -20.41
C PRO A 309 -0.47 -4.63 -20.18
N LEU A 310 0.33 -3.60 -19.85
CA LEU A 310 1.75 -3.78 -19.52
C LEU A 310 1.98 -4.59 -18.23
N LEU A 311 1.00 -4.66 -17.34
CA LEU A 311 1.10 -5.43 -16.08
C LEU A 311 0.54 -6.85 -16.21
N ILE A 312 -0.29 -7.10 -17.23
CA ILE A 312 -0.88 -8.42 -17.49
C ILE A 312 0.01 -9.26 -18.41
N GLU A 313 0.61 -8.64 -19.43
CA GLU A 313 1.40 -9.36 -20.42
C GLU A 313 2.67 -9.96 -19.80
N PRO A 314 2.94 -11.26 -20.00
CA PRO A 314 4.15 -11.88 -19.49
C PRO A 314 5.38 -11.28 -20.19
N ILE A 315 6.39 -10.89 -19.41
CA ILE A 315 7.62 -10.36 -19.98
C ILE A 315 8.35 -11.48 -20.73
N GLN A 316 8.56 -11.27 -22.03
CA GLN A 316 9.39 -12.15 -22.84
C GLN A 316 10.86 -11.81 -22.62
N PHE A 317 11.55 -12.65 -21.86
CA PHE A 317 12.99 -12.59 -21.71
C PHE A 317 13.65 -13.16 -22.97
N VAL A 318 13.90 -12.29 -23.96
CA VAL A 318 14.89 -12.56 -25.02
C VAL A 318 16.26 -12.63 -24.34
N ALA A 319 17.23 -13.37 -24.89
CA ALA A 319 18.56 -13.74 -24.34
C ALA A 319 19.47 -12.65 -23.70
N LYS A 320 18.96 -11.44 -23.45
CA LYS A 320 19.49 -10.40 -22.57
C LYS A 320 19.28 -10.75 -21.08
N ASN A 321 20.04 -10.08 -20.20
CA ASN A 321 19.87 -10.16 -18.75
C ASN A 321 18.42 -9.76 -18.35
N ALA A 322 17.77 -10.60 -17.54
CA ALA A 322 16.41 -10.39 -17.04
C ALA A 322 16.24 -9.04 -16.34
N ASP A 323 17.25 -8.55 -15.63
CA ASP A 323 17.23 -7.24 -14.96
C ASP A 323 17.05 -6.09 -15.94
N VAL A 324 17.76 -6.14 -17.07
CA VAL A 324 17.69 -5.09 -18.10
C VAL A 324 16.32 -5.08 -18.75
N VAL A 325 15.74 -6.25 -19.02
CA VAL A 325 14.40 -6.35 -19.60
C VAL A 325 13.34 -5.81 -18.62
N ALA A 326 13.43 -6.18 -17.34
CA ALA A 326 12.53 -5.67 -16.30
C ALA A 326 12.63 -4.15 -16.17
N GLN A 327 13.84 -3.58 -16.08
CA GLN A 327 14.04 -2.12 -16.01
C GLN A 327 13.47 -1.39 -17.23
N MET A 328 13.70 -1.91 -18.45
CA MET A 328 13.16 -1.30 -19.68
C MET A 328 11.63 -1.30 -19.68
N HIS A 329 11.03 -2.40 -19.20
CA HIS A 329 9.58 -2.52 -19.08
C HIS A 329 9.00 -1.54 -18.05
N LEU A 330 9.59 -1.47 -16.86
CA LEU A 330 9.20 -0.54 -15.81
C LEU A 330 9.33 0.92 -16.28
N LYS A 331 10.40 1.26 -16.99
CA LYS A 331 10.58 2.60 -17.56
C LYS A 331 9.50 2.94 -18.58
N LYS A 332 9.09 1.99 -19.43
CA LYS A 332 7.97 2.20 -20.36
C LYS A 332 6.67 2.48 -19.59
N PHE A 333 6.38 1.68 -18.56
CA PHE A 333 5.22 1.89 -17.70
C PHE A 333 5.25 3.26 -17.00
N GLU A 334 6.37 3.62 -16.38
CA GLU A 334 6.55 4.90 -15.68
C GLU A 334 6.41 6.12 -16.61
N ASN A 335 6.87 6.03 -17.85
CA ASN A 335 6.74 7.10 -18.83
C ASN A 335 5.27 7.36 -19.19
N ILE A 336 4.47 6.31 -19.41
CA ILE A 336 3.02 6.43 -19.67
C ILE A 336 2.32 6.94 -18.42
N LEU A 337 2.65 6.41 -17.24
CA LEU A 337 2.08 6.87 -15.97
C LEU A 337 2.35 8.36 -15.74
N THR A 338 3.55 8.83 -16.05
CA THR A 338 3.92 10.24 -15.92
C THR A 338 3.20 11.13 -16.94
N THR A 339 3.18 10.72 -18.21
CA THR A 339 2.73 11.57 -19.32
C THR A 339 1.21 11.57 -19.47
N ASP A 340 0.58 10.41 -19.31
CA ASP A 340 -0.82 10.19 -19.68
C ASP A 340 -1.72 10.02 -18.45
N PHE A 341 -1.16 9.90 -17.24
CA PHE A 341 -1.93 9.82 -15.99
C PHE A 341 -1.62 10.98 -15.03
N PHE A 342 -0.37 11.14 -14.57
CA PHE A 342 -0.02 12.18 -13.60
C PHE A 342 -0.14 13.60 -14.14
N LYS A 343 0.32 13.83 -15.38
CA LYS A 343 0.26 15.16 -15.98
C LYS A 343 -1.19 15.66 -16.17
N PRO A 344 -2.14 14.89 -16.72
CA PRO A 344 -3.55 15.31 -16.77
C PRO A 344 -4.16 15.58 -15.39
N VAL A 345 -3.83 14.77 -14.37
CA VAL A 345 -4.27 15.02 -12.99
C VAL A 345 -3.76 16.36 -12.48
N TYR A 346 -2.47 16.64 -12.66
CA TYR A 346 -1.87 17.91 -12.28
C TYR A 346 -2.51 19.11 -13.02
N GLU A 347 -2.71 19.01 -14.34
CA GLU A 347 -3.33 20.06 -15.14
C GLU A 347 -4.79 20.30 -14.72
N ALA A 348 -5.53 19.25 -14.37
CA ALA A 348 -6.87 19.36 -13.84
C ALA A 348 -6.89 20.17 -12.54
N ILE A 349 -6.12 19.74 -11.55
CA ILE A 349 -6.02 20.39 -10.23
C ILE A 349 -5.64 21.86 -10.36
N LYS A 350 -4.67 22.18 -11.22
CA LYS A 350 -4.11 23.54 -11.32
C LYS A 350 -5.00 24.50 -12.09
N SER A 351 -5.82 24.02 -13.03
CA SER A 351 -6.42 24.91 -14.05
C SER A 351 -7.86 24.60 -14.45
N HIS A 352 -8.43 23.46 -14.09
CA HIS A 352 -9.76 23.06 -14.55
C HIS A 352 -10.80 22.97 -13.43
N LEU A 353 -10.38 22.73 -12.19
CA LEU A 353 -11.30 22.58 -11.06
C LEU A 353 -11.62 23.92 -10.40
N SER A 354 -12.89 24.13 -10.05
CA SER A 354 -13.39 25.41 -9.51
C SER A 354 -13.89 25.30 -8.06
N HIS A 355 -14.47 24.17 -7.68
CA HIS A 355 -15.07 23.97 -6.36
C HIS A 355 -14.52 22.72 -5.67
N ILE A 356 -14.54 22.72 -4.32
CA ILE A 356 -13.93 21.67 -3.49
C ILE A 356 -14.48 20.27 -3.83
N GLU A 357 -15.75 20.18 -4.22
CA GLU A 357 -16.38 18.91 -4.57
C GLU A 357 -15.79 18.29 -5.84
N GLU A 358 -15.27 19.11 -6.77
CA GLU A 358 -14.58 18.63 -7.97
C GLU A 358 -13.16 18.15 -7.66
N PHE A 359 -12.48 18.80 -6.72
CA PHE A 359 -11.20 18.31 -6.19
C PHE A 359 -11.37 16.98 -5.49
N ASP A 360 -12.42 16.83 -4.67
CA ASP A 360 -12.74 15.58 -4.02
C ASP A 360 -13.10 14.48 -5.03
N TYR A 361 -13.89 14.82 -6.05
CA TYR A 361 -14.22 13.90 -7.12
C TYR A 361 -12.99 13.37 -7.87
N LEU A 362 -12.08 14.27 -8.26
CA LEU A 362 -10.84 13.90 -8.92
C LEU A 362 -9.95 13.08 -7.99
N TYR A 363 -9.81 13.49 -6.73
CA TYR A 363 -9.01 12.76 -5.73
C TYR A 363 -9.45 11.31 -5.59
N LEU A 364 -10.76 11.08 -5.37
CA LEU A 364 -11.31 9.74 -5.20
C LEU A 364 -11.12 8.89 -6.45
N SER A 365 -11.32 9.50 -7.63
CA SER A 365 -11.12 8.82 -8.91
C SER A 365 -9.66 8.41 -9.12
N VAL A 366 -8.72 9.32 -8.86
CA VAL A 366 -7.28 9.08 -8.99
C VAL A 366 -6.81 8.04 -7.96
N HIS A 367 -7.22 8.16 -6.70
CA HIS A 367 -6.87 7.21 -5.64
C HIS A 367 -7.34 5.79 -5.99
N ARG A 368 -8.59 5.65 -6.44
CA ARG A 368 -9.14 4.36 -6.89
C ARG A 368 -8.37 3.78 -8.07
N LEU A 369 -8.18 4.56 -9.14
CA LEU A 369 -7.49 4.10 -10.35
C LEU A 369 -6.04 3.72 -10.05
N TYR A 370 -5.35 4.50 -9.23
CA TYR A 370 -3.97 4.21 -8.84
C TYR A 370 -3.88 2.97 -7.93
N SER A 371 -4.81 2.80 -7.01
CA SER A 371 -4.93 1.60 -6.18
C SER A 371 -5.15 0.35 -7.04
N GLU A 372 -5.98 0.45 -8.09
CA GLU A 372 -6.17 -0.60 -9.09
C GLU A 372 -4.86 -0.95 -9.80
N LEU A 373 -4.11 0.04 -10.30
CA LEU A 373 -2.80 -0.17 -10.92
C LEU A 373 -1.81 -0.86 -9.99
N LEU A 374 -1.74 -0.45 -8.72
CA LEU A 374 -0.91 -1.07 -7.69
C LEU A 374 -1.28 -2.55 -7.51
N ALA A 375 -2.58 -2.83 -7.47
CA ALA A 375 -3.12 -4.17 -7.42
C ALA A 375 -2.67 -5.03 -8.62
N TYR A 376 -2.70 -4.52 -9.85
CA TYR A 376 -2.16 -5.23 -11.03
C TYR A 376 -0.64 -5.40 -10.95
N TYR A 377 0.08 -4.40 -10.46
CA TYR A 377 1.53 -4.43 -10.34
C TYR A 377 2.02 -5.54 -9.40
N ARG A 378 1.32 -5.76 -8.29
CA ARG A 378 1.65 -6.86 -7.38
C ARG A 378 1.58 -8.21 -8.07
N GLU A 379 0.56 -8.43 -8.90
CA GLU A 379 0.43 -9.68 -9.64
C GLU A 379 1.53 -9.85 -10.69
N PHE A 380 1.87 -8.75 -11.39
CA PHE A 380 3.01 -8.68 -12.28
C PHE A 380 4.31 -9.09 -11.57
N LYS A 381 4.59 -8.54 -10.37
CA LYS A 381 5.77 -8.90 -9.56
C LYS A 381 5.82 -10.39 -9.18
N GLN A 382 4.67 -11.04 -9.01
CA GLN A 382 4.61 -12.47 -8.65
C GLN A 382 4.96 -13.43 -9.80
N GLN A 383 5.33 -12.94 -10.99
CA GLN A 383 5.86 -13.79 -12.05
C GLN A 383 7.25 -14.35 -11.65
N PRO A 384 7.57 -15.62 -11.92
CA PRO A 384 8.81 -16.28 -11.45
C PRO A 384 10.10 -15.51 -11.74
N ALA A 385 10.20 -14.91 -12.92
CA ALA A 385 11.39 -14.18 -13.34
C ALA A 385 11.54 -12.81 -12.67
N LEU A 386 10.51 -12.33 -11.96
CA LEU A 386 10.44 -10.99 -11.37
C LEU A 386 10.39 -11.00 -9.84
N VAL A 387 9.97 -12.09 -9.20
CA VAL A 387 9.75 -12.18 -7.74
C VAL A 387 10.96 -11.72 -6.92
N PHE A 388 12.18 -12.08 -7.38
CA PHE A 388 13.44 -11.72 -6.70
C PHE A 388 14.16 -10.53 -7.35
N ASN A 389 13.51 -9.84 -8.30
CA ASN A 389 14.12 -8.71 -8.99
C ASN A 389 14.08 -7.44 -8.11
N GLN A 390 15.25 -6.93 -7.72
CA GLN A 390 15.36 -5.77 -6.84
C GLN A 390 14.75 -4.50 -7.46
N HIS A 391 14.87 -4.30 -8.78
CA HIS A 391 14.28 -3.12 -9.43
C HIS A 391 12.75 -3.16 -9.42
N VAL A 392 12.16 -4.34 -9.62
CA VAL A 392 10.71 -4.55 -9.53
C VAL A 392 10.22 -4.31 -8.10
N GLN A 393 10.99 -4.73 -7.10
CA GLN A 393 10.69 -4.47 -5.69
C GLN A 393 10.76 -2.98 -5.34
N LEU A 394 11.83 -2.28 -5.71
CA LEU A 394 11.98 -0.84 -5.44
C LEU A 394 10.92 -0.01 -6.18
N PHE A 395 10.48 -0.44 -7.36
CA PHE A 395 9.39 0.23 -8.07
C PHE A 395 8.03 0.03 -7.41
N GLU A 396 7.76 -1.14 -6.80
CA GLU A 396 6.60 -1.34 -5.92
C GLU A 396 6.61 -0.32 -4.78
N TYR A 397 7.77 -0.13 -4.15
CA TYR A 397 7.95 0.78 -3.02
C TYR A 397 7.68 2.22 -3.42
N LYS A 398 8.11 2.63 -4.62
CA LYS A 398 7.75 3.94 -5.19
C LYS A 398 6.25 4.07 -5.41
N MET A 399 5.58 3.04 -5.95
CA MET A 399 4.14 3.11 -6.17
C MET A 399 3.35 3.20 -4.86
N VAL A 400 3.69 2.35 -3.88
CA VAL A 400 3.07 2.39 -2.54
C VAL A 400 3.32 3.76 -1.88
N GLY A 401 4.56 4.26 -1.97
CA GLY A 401 4.93 5.57 -1.46
C GLY A 401 4.14 6.72 -2.10
N TYR A 402 3.89 6.66 -3.41
CA TYR A 402 3.09 7.67 -4.11
C TYR A 402 1.66 7.73 -3.57
N LEU A 403 1.00 6.56 -3.44
CA LEU A 403 -0.36 6.47 -2.92
C LEU A 403 -0.45 7.03 -1.50
N LYS A 404 0.51 6.69 -0.63
CA LYS A 404 0.58 7.21 0.74
C LYS A 404 0.86 8.71 0.81
N LEU A 405 1.71 9.24 -0.07
CA LEU A 405 1.93 10.67 -0.16
C LEU A 405 0.68 11.42 -0.67
N LEU A 406 -0.06 10.83 -1.60
CA LEU A 406 -1.34 11.35 -2.08
C LEU A 406 -2.36 11.47 -0.94
N GLU A 407 -2.43 10.45 -0.08
CA GLU A 407 -3.26 10.45 1.14
C GLU A 407 -2.83 11.54 2.12
N LYS A 408 -1.55 11.57 2.51
CA LYS A 408 -1.01 12.53 3.48
C LYS A 408 -1.11 13.99 3.03
N ARG A 409 -1.01 14.24 1.73
CA ARG A 409 -0.98 15.57 1.12
C ARG A 409 -2.30 15.96 0.46
N ARG A 410 -3.39 15.20 0.62
CA ARG A 410 -4.69 15.53 0.01
C ARG A 410 -5.08 16.98 0.26
N GLN A 411 -5.00 17.42 1.53
CA GLN A 411 -5.34 18.79 1.95
C GLN A 411 -4.36 19.86 1.45
N ASP A 412 -3.19 19.48 0.93
CA ASP A 412 -2.16 20.38 0.40
C ASP A 412 -2.12 20.39 -1.14
N THR A 413 -2.90 19.51 -1.80
CA THR A 413 -2.84 19.27 -3.26
C THR A 413 -4.21 19.25 -3.94
N PHE A 414 -5.22 18.59 -3.35
CA PHE A 414 -6.58 18.49 -3.88
C PHE A 414 -7.50 19.50 -3.17
N VAL A 415 -7.14 20.77 -3.27
CA VAL A 415 -7.88 21.90 -2.71
C VAL A 415 -7.73 23.11 -3.64
N PRO A 416 -8.67 24.06 -3.65
CA PRO A 416 -8.52 25.28 -4.42
C PRO A 416 -7.35 26.12 -3.86
N LEU A 417 -6.31 26.28 -4.68
CA LEU A 417 -5.11 27.07 -4.35
C LEU A 417 -4.92 28.16 -5.40
N ASN A 418 -4.55 29.35 -4.97
CA ASN A 418 -4.00 30.34 -5.88
C ASN A 418 -2.51 30.04 -6.20
N GLN A 419 -1.95 30.75 -7.18
CA GLN A 419 -0.55 30.55 -7.62
C GLN A 419 0.47 30.64 -6.47
N HIS A 420 0.30 31.59 -5.55
CA HIS A 420 1.23 31.75 -4.43
C HIS A 420 1.10 30.59 -3.43
N GLU A 421 -0.12 30.19 -3.10
CA GLU A 421 -0.37 29.04 -2.22
C GLU A 421 0.17 27.74 -2.83
N TRP A 422 0.02 27.55 -4.14
CA TRP A 422 0.61 26.44 -4.87
C TRP A 422 2.13 26.39 -4.70
N GLU A 423 2.81 27.51 -4.91
CA GLU A 423 4.26 27.63 -4.74
C GLU A 423 4.70 27.33 -3.30
N VAL A 424 3.95 27.81 -2.30
CA VAL A 424 4.21 27.49 -0.89
C VAL A 424 4.08 25.99 -0.61
N MET A 425 3.02 25.33 -1.11
CA MET A 425 2.84 23.89 -0.92
C MET A 425 3.90 23.06 -1.66
N HIS A 426 4.32 23.53 -2.84
CA HIS A 426 5.41 22.94 -3.59
C HIS A 426 6.74 23.05 -2.84
N GLN A 427 7.09 24.22 -2.30
CA GLN A 427 8.31 24.37 -1.49
C GLN A 427 8.29 23.48 -0.23
N ARG A 428 7.15 23.40 0.45
CA ARG A 428 6.98 22.48 1.60
C ARG A 428 7.20 21.02 1.19
N SER A 429 6.75 20.63 -0.01
CA SER A 429 6.96 19.27 -0.53
C SER A 429 8.43 18.89 -0.71
N LEU A 430 9.26 19.87 -1.06
CA LEU A 430 10.68 19.69 -1.34
C LEU A 430 11.56 19.79 -0.09
N LYS A 431 11.05 20.42 0.98
CA LYS A 431 11.79 20.71 2.21
C LYS A 431 12.54 19.51 2.81
N PRO A 432 11.96 18.31 2.95
CA PRO A 432 12.67 17.19 3.57
C PRO A 432 13.91 16.76 2.76
N LEU A 433 13.78 16.74 1.43
CA LEU A 433 14.90 16.41 0.54
C LEU A 433 15.97 17.51 0.55
N GLN A 434 15.56 18.78 0.62
CA GLN A 434 16.48 19.91 0.78
C GLN A 434 17.26 19.81 2.09
N ASP A 435 16.61 19.44 3.20
CA ASP A 435 17.24 19.27 4.51
C ASP A 435 18.25 18.13 4.51
N ILE A 436 17.91 17.01 3.88
CA ILE A 436 18.82 15.88 3.70
C ILE A 436 20.04 16.31 2.87
N ARG A 437 19.83 16.99 1.74
CA ARG A 437 20.92 17.48 0.89
C ARG A 437 21.83 18.45 1.62
N PHE A 438 21.25 19.37 2.38
CA PHE A 438 22.00 20.34 3.18
C PHE A 438 22.86 19.63 4.22
N ALA A 439 22.27 18.72 5.00
CA ALA A 439 22.98 17.95 6.01
C ALA A 439 24.14 17.11 5.43
N MET A 440 23.94 16.53 4.23
CA MET A 440 25.00 15.81 3.54
C MET A 440 26.09 16.77 3.06
N THR A 441 25.73 17.90 2.43
CA THR A 441 26.71 18.84 1.85
C THR A 441 27.54 19.54 2.92
N GLU A 442 26.94 19.86 4.07
CA GLU A 442 27.60 20.52 5.21
C GLU A 442 28.82 19.75 5.72
N HIS A 443 28.79 18.41 5.70
CA HIS A 443 29.83 17.57 6.30
C HIS A 443 30.61 16.71 5.31
N LEU A 444 30.20 16.66 4.04
CA LEU A 444 30.80 15.77 3.04
C LEU A 444 32.26 16.13 2.71
N LEU A 445 32.58 17.41 2.59
CA LEU A 445 33.95 17.84 2.27
C LEU A 445 34.92 17.46 3.39
N ASP A 446 34.59 17.84 4.62
CA ASP A 446 35.38 17.50 5.80
C ASP A 446 35.51 15.96 5.96
N TYR A 447 34.43 15.22 5.71
CA TYR A 447 34.46 13.75 5.75
C TYR A 447 35.41 13.15 4.69
N ARG A 448 35.41 13.70 3.47
CA ARG A 448 36.33 13.28 2.39
C ARG A 448 37.78 13.59 2.74
N GLU A 449 38.05 14.79 3.23
CA GLU A 449 39.40 15.20 3.66
C GLU A 449 39.91 14.30 4.79
N LEU A 450 39.06 14.02 5.77
CA LEU A 450 39.39 13.13 6.88
C LEU A 450 39.64 11.69 6.40
N THR A 451 38.86 11.20 5.43
CA THR A 451 39.06 9.87 4.82
C THR A 451 40.40 9.79 4.08
N ILE A 452 40.77 10.84 3.33
CA ILE A 452 42.08 10.96 2.68
C ILE A 452 43.20 10.97 3.74
N TYR A 453 43.03 11.72 4.83
CA TYR A 453 43.99 11.79 5.94
C TYR A 453 44.19 10.43 6.62
N ILE A 454 43.10 9.71 6.95
CA ILE A 454 43.16 8.35 7.51
C ILE A 454 43.92 7.40 6.57
N ASN A 455 43.63 7.45 5.27
CA ASN A 455 44.33 6.62 4.28
C ASN A 455 45.83 6.96 4.18
N LYS A 456 46.20 8.23 4.33
CA LYS A 456 47.60 8.67 4.39
C LYS A 456 48.31 8.13 5.65
N LEU A 457 47.68 8.23 6.82
CA LEU A 457 48.22 7.69 8.07
C LEU A 457 48.41 6.16 8.01
N LYS A 458 47.46 5.43 7.43
CA LYS A 458 47.60 3.97 7.20
C LYS A 458 48.78 3.59 6.31
N ARG A 459 49.02 4.37 5.24
CA ARG A 459 50.17 4.13 4.35
C ARG A 459 51.48 4.38 5.08
N GLN A 460 51.53 5.45 5.88
CA GLN A 460 52.70 5.81 6.68
C GLN A 460 53.02 4.79 7.79
N SER A 461 52.01 4.13 8.38
CA SER A 461 52.23 3.06 9.36
C SER A 461 52.67 1.73 8.72
N ALA A 462 52.33 1.50 7.44
CA ALA A 462 52.75 0.33 6.68
C ALA A 462 54.18 0.42 6.10
N GLU A 463 54.77 1.61 6.00
CA GLU A 463 56.13 1.81 5.49
C GLU A 463 57.21 1.23 6.43
N LYS A 464 58.14 0.43 5.88
CA LYS A 464 59.22 -0.22 6.62
C LYS A 464 60.38 0.74 6.91
N GLY A 465 60.35 1.40 8.07
CA GLY A 465 61.47 2.22 8.59
C GLY A 465 62.25 1.58 9.76
N SER A 466 63.46 2.09 10.02
CA SER A 466 64.40 1.63 11.08
C SER A 466 63.78 1.54 12.49
N PHE A 467 64.14 0.51 13.26
CA PHE A 467 63.50 0.03 14.50
C PHE A 467 63.17 1.12 15.55
N PHE A 468 64.10 2.03 15.85
CA PHE A 468 63.90 3.09 16.85
C PHE A 468 62.98 4.22 16.36
N LYS A 469 63.01 4.52 15.05
CA LYS A 469 62.12 5.50 14.39
C LYS A 469 60.71 4.93 14.22
N ARG A 470 60.60 3.60 14.16
CA ARG A 470 59.35 2.85 14.17
C ARG A 470 58.63 2.98 15.52
N MET A 471 59.32 2.78 16.64
CA MET A 471 58.67 2.71 17.96
C MET A 471 58.02 4.03 18.41
N THR A 472 58.64 5.18 18.13
CA THR A 472 58.10 6.50 18.53
C THR A 472 57.12 7.09 17.52
N LYS A 473 57.35 6.92 16.20
CA LYS A 473 56.39 7.35 15.17
C LYS A 473 55.16 6.44 15.06
N SER A 474 55.29 5.14 15.34
CA SER A 474 54.15 4.21 15.36
C SER A 474 53.17 4.59 16.47
N ASN A 475 53.65 4.88 17.68
CA ASN A 475 52.78 5.27 18.80
C ASN A 475 52.03 6.60 18.56
N GLN A 476 52.67 7.59 17.93
CA GLN A 476 51.99 8.86 17.60
C GLN A 476 51.03 8.66 16.41
N ALA A 477 51.47 8.00 15.35
CA ALA A 477 50.63 7.73 14.18
C ALA A 477 49.42 6.84 14.51
N GLU A 478 49.56 5.89 15.44
CA GLU A 478 48.45 5.07 15.96
C GLU A 478 47.46 5.90 16.76
N ARG A 479 47.93 6.85 17.57
CA ARG A 479 47.06 7.80 18.30
C ARG A 479 46.33 8.74 17.34
N ASP A 480 47.05 9.36 16.41
CA ASP A 480 46.48 10.27 15.41
C ASP A 480 45.48 9.53 14.51
N LEU A 481 45.77 8.26 14.17
CA LEU A 481 44.86 7.40 13.40
C LEU A 481 43.62 7.06 14.23
N ALA A 482 43.75 6.70 15.51
CA ALA A 482 42.61 6.42 16.39
C ALA A 482 41.71 7.66 16.58
N GLU A 483 42.32 8.84 16.72
CA GLU A 483 41.60 10.11 16.84
C GLU A 483 40.88 10.47 15.52
N ALA A 484 41.57 10.39 14.38
CA ALA A 484 40.97 10.62 13.07
C ALA A 484 39.82 9.64 12.79
N TYR A 485 39.96 8.37 13.18
CA TYR A 485 38.88 7.40 13.09
C TYR A 485 37.67 7.75 13.96
N LYS A 486 37.91 8.17 15.20
CA LYS A 486 36.84 8.60 16.11
C LYS A 486 36.08 9.79 15.54
N LEU A 487 36.80 10.80 15.04
CA LEU A 487 36.20 11.96 14.39
C LEU A 487 35.38 11.54 13.16
N GLY A 488 35.91 10.64 12.32
CA GLY A 488 35.20 10.15 11.13
C GLY A 488 33.91 9.41 11.48
N GLN A 489 33.92 8.61 12.54
CA GLN A 489 32.71 7.94 13.03
C GLN A 489 31.69 8.94 13.62
N GLN A 490 32.15 9.98 14.32
CA GLN A 490 31.27 11.03 14.84
C GLN A 490 30.59 11.82 13.71
N MET A 491 31.35 12.18 12.66
CA MET A 491 30.79 12.87 11.49
C MET A 491 29.79 11.98 10.74
N LYS A 492 30.17 10.72 10.50
CA LYS A 492 29.28 9.71 9.90
C LYS A 492 27.98 9.56 10.68
N HIS A 493 28.07 9.46 12.00
CA HIS A 493 26.91 9.37 12.88
C HIS A 493 26.05 10.63 12.82
N LYS A 494 26.65 11.82 12.84
CA LYS A 494 25.93 13.10 12.72
C LYS A 494 25.17 13.18 11.40
N MET A 495 25.81 12.85 10.28
CA MET A 495 25.17 12.81 8.95
C MET A 495 23.99 11.83 8.95
N PHE A 496 24.20 10.60 9.43
CA PHE A 496 23.14 9.58 9.50
C PHE A 496 21.93 10.06 10.32
N MET A 497 22.16 10.64 11.50
CA MET A 497 21.08 11.15 12.35
C MET A 497 20.35 12.34 11.73
N SER A 498 21.06 13.25 11.06
CA SER A 498 20.44 14.37 10.34
C SER A 498 19.53 13.88 9.20
N VAL A 499 19.95 12.84 8.47
CA VAL A 499 19.11 12.24 7.44
C VAL A 499 17.83 11.63 8.02
N LEU A 500 17.93 10.94 9.16
CA LEU A 500 16.76 10.37 9.85
C LEU A 500 15.82 11.43 10.43
N GLN A 501 16.33 12.62 10.77
CA GLN A 501 15.54 13.68 11.37
C GLN A 501 14.64 14.42 10.36
N ALA A 502 15.11 14.58 9.12
CA ALA A 502 14.39 15.30 8.07
C ALA A 502 12.95 14.79 7.79
N PRO A 503 12.70 13.47 7.62
CA PRO A 503 11.33 12.97 7.45
C PRO A 503 10.48 13.16 8.73
N ARG A 504 11.08 13.01 9.92
CA ARG A 504 10.36 13.20 11.20
C ARG A 504 9.88 14.63 11.42
N GLN A 505 10.63 15.62 10.94
CA GLN A 505 10.24 17.03 11.01
C GLN A 505 9.14 17.38 9.99
N ASN A 506 8.98 16.58 8.94
CA ASN A 506 8.06 16.83 7.84
C ASN A 506 7.21 15.59 7.53
N PRO A 507 6.38 15.12 8.48
CA PRO A 507 5.68 13.84 8.35
C PRO A 507 4.66 13.83 7.21
N LYS A 508 4.06 14.98 6.84
CA LYS A 508 3.15 15.05 5.67
C LYS A 508 3.87 14.91 4.32
N CYS A 509 5.18 15.13 4.28
CA CYS A 509 6.00 15.15 3.05
C CYS A 509 7.00 14.00 3.00
N SER A 510 6.78 12.95 3.77
CA SER A 510 7.59 11.73 3.75
C SER A 510 6.75 10.54 4.16
N VAL A 511 7.13 9.35 3.68
CA VAL A 511 6.51 8.08 4.08
C VAL A 511 7.62 7.13 4.46
N PHE A 512 7.61 6.66 5.72
CA PHE A 512 8.45 5.55 6.15
C PHE A 512 7.71 4.23 5.87
N LEU A 513 8.07 3.57 4.76
CA LEU A 513 7.25 2.50 4.18
C LEU A 513 6.99 1.34 5.15
N GLU A 514 8.00 0.95 5.93
CA GLU A 514 7.91 -0.19 6.86
C GLU A 514 7.02 0.04 8.06
N PHE A 515 6.80 1.29 8.45
CA PHE A 515 6.04 1.66 9.63
C PHE A 515 4.67 2.24 9.31
N GLU A 516 4.51 2.81 8.12
CA GLU A 516 3.29 3.48 7.69
C GLU A 516 2.41 2.64 6.78
N THR A 517 2.86 1.45 6.39
CA THR A 517 2.07 0.56 5.52
C THR A 517 2.04 -0.87 6.04
N LEU A 518 0.95 -1.57 5.76
CA LEU A 518 0.75 -2.98 6.16
C LEU A 518 1.49 -3.97 5.25
N HIS A 519 2.41 -3.49 4.41
CA HIS A 519 3.14 -4.31 3.46
C HIS A 519 4.44 -4.86 4.09
N ASN A 520 4.81 -6.08 3.74
CA ASN A 520 6.04 -6.70 4.22
C ASN A 520 7.21 -6.23 3.33
N PHE A 521 7.99 -5.25 3.80
CA PHE A 521 9.21 -4.79 3.12
C PHE A 521 10.44 -5.58 3.59
N SER A 522 11.60 -5.23 3.04
CA SER A 522 12.91 -5.72 3.50
C SER A 522 13.06 -5.52 5.01
N GLU A 523 13.55 -6.55 5.70
CA GLU A 523 13.60 -6.58 7.16
C GLU A 523 14.75 -5.74 7.77
N HIS A 524 15.69 -5.26 6.95
CA HIS A 524 16.98 -4.70 7.44
C HIS A 524 17.34 -3.34 6.81
N GLU A 525 16.43 -2.78 6.01
CA GLU A 525 16.66 -1.50 5.30
C GLU A 525 15.47 -0.58 5.53
N ARG A 526 15.77 0.70 5.75
CA ARG A 526 14.79 1.78 5.89
C ARG A 526 14.49 2.37 4.52
N HIS A 527 13.23 2.45 4.16
CA HIS A 527 12.81 3.07 2.91
C HIS A 527 11.92 4.28 3.16
N TYR A 528 12.42 5.44 2.75
CA TYR A 528 11.70 6.71 2.82
C TYR A 528 11.29 7.17 1.42
N ALA A 529 9.99 7.35 1.20
CA ALA A 529 9.47 7.95 -0.02
C ALA A 529 9.20 9.45 0.18
N PHE A 530 9.65 10.27 -0.77
CA PHE A 530 9.48 11.73 -0.77
C PHE A 530 8.75 12.21 -2.03
N PRO A 531 7.90 13.24 -1.92
CA PRO A 531 7.21 13.83 -3.06
C PRO A 531 8.18 14.23 -4.17
N CYS A 532 7.76 14.07 -5.42
CA CYS A 532 8.59 14.36 -6.59
C CYS A 532 7.78 15.06 -7.69
N GLY A 533 8.44 15.98 -8.41
CA GLY A 533 7.81 16.82 -9.42
C GLY A 533 7.00 17.99 -8.84
N ASP A 534 6.28 18.72 -9.70
CA ASP A 534 5.46 19.87 -9.27
C ASP A 534 4.42 19.43 -8.22
N ASN A 535 4.42 20.14 -7.10
CA ASN A 535 3.72 19.87 -5.83
C ASN A 535 3.70 18.39 -5.35
N GLY A 536 4.64 17.57 -5.85
CA GLY A 536 4.72 16.14 -5.53
C GLY A 536 3.76 15.22 -6.29
N ILE A 537 3.10 15.70 -7.34
CA ILE A 537 2.00 14.96 -8.02
C ILE A 537 2.29 14.56 -9.46
N THR A 538 3.37 15.06 -10.06
CA THR A 538 3.65 14.82 -11.49
C THR A 538 4.57 13.63 -11.75
N ARG A 539 5.17 13.02 -10.72
CA ARG A 539 6.12 11.90 -10.84
C ARG A 539 6.01 10.93 -9.65
N LEU A 540 6.49 9.70 -9.85
CA LEU A 540 6.70 8.77 -8.74
C LEU A 540 7.71 9.35 -7.73
N PRO A 541 7.58 9.03 -6.43
CA PRO A 541 8.40 9.59 -5.38
C PRO A 541 9.87 9.20 -5.52
N ILE A 542 10.72 10.04 -4.95
CA ILE A 542 12.13 9.71 -4.72
C ILE A 542 12.17 8.75 -3.54
N LEU A 543 12.80 7.59 -3.74
CA LEU A 543 12.93 6.56 -2.72
C LEU A 543 14.35 6.56 -2.18
N LEU A 544 14.52 6.97 -0.93
CA LEU A 544 15.80 6.90 -0.24
C LEU A 544 15.88 5.62 0.59
N ARG A 545 17.00 4.92 0.41
CA ARG A 545 17.34 3.72 1.16
C ARG A 545 18.41 4.05 2.19
N LEU A 546 18.16 3.70 3.43
CA LEU A 546 19.12 3.80 4.52
C LEU A 546 19.28 2.45 5.21
N PRO A 547 20.48 2.08 5.66
CA PRO A 547 20.63 0.92 6.53
C PRO A 547 19.97 1.16 7.88
N GLU A 548 19.67 0.08 8.59
CA GLU A 548 19.11 0.16 9.94
C GLU A 548 20.07 0.86 10.92
N THR A 549 21.38 0.61 10.78
CA THR A 549 22.43 1.12 11.67
C THR A 549 23.37 2.10 10.96
N TYR A 550 23.90 3.06 11.71
CA TYR A 550 24.91 3.98 11.16
C TYR A 550 26.24 3.27 10.83
N SER A 551 26.49 2.08 11.41
CA SER A 551 27.71 1.31 11.13
C SER A 551 27.77 0.89 9.67
N ASP A 552 26.63 0.53 9.09
CA ASP A 552 26.51 0.09 7.70
C ASP A 552 26.25 1.25 6.71
N PHE A 553 26.10 2.47 7.22
CA PHE A 553 25.88 3.65 6.37
C PHE A 553 27.10 3.96 5.50
N ASP A 554 26.95 3.99 4.18
CA ASP A 554 28.00 4.49 3.29
C ASP A 554 27.66 5.92 2.86
N VAL A 555 28.47 6.88 3.30
CA VAL A 555 28.25 8.32 3.07
C VAL A 555 28.37 8.66 1.59
N GLU A 556 29.32 8.04 0.88
CA GLU A 556 29.58 8.34 -0.53
C GLU A 556 28.54 7.70 -1.42
N ASP A 557 28.21 6.42 -1.19
CA ASP A 557 27.17 5.72 -1.95
C ASP A 557 25.80 6.37 -1.74
N PHE A 558 25.49 6.78 -0.51
CA PHE A 558 24.25 7.49 -0.20
C PHE A 558 24.17 8.85 -0.89
N ASN A 559 25.26 9.63 -0.83
CA ASN A 559 25.33 10.91 -1.53
C ASN A 559 25.24 10.75 -3.05
N ALA A 560 25.87 9.72 -3.62
CA ALA A 560 25.76 9.40 -5.05
C ALA A 560 24.32 9.03 -5.43
N SER A 561 23.64 8.20 -4.62
CA SER A 561 22.25 7.80 -4.85
C SER A 561 21.30 8.99 -4.83
N ILE A 562 21.38 9.85 -3.80
CA ILE A 562 20.55 11.05 -3.70
C ILE A 562 20.74 11.95 -4.92
N ASN A 563 21.99 12.22 -5.29
CA ASN A 563 22.26 13.11 -6.42
C ASN A 563 21.83 12.48 -7.75
N PHE A 564 21.92 11.16 -7.90
CA PHE A 564 21.40 10.47 -9.07
C PHE A 564 19.88 10.61 -9.18
N ASP A 565 19.15 10.26 -8.12
CA ASP A 565 17.68 10.31 -8.11
C ASP A 565 17.15 11.73 -8.29
N LEU A 566 17.82 12.74 -7.72
CA LEU A 566 17.46 14.15 -7.92
C LEU A 566 17.79 14.68 -9.31
N ASN A 567 18.91 14.28 -9.90
CA ASN A 567 19.29 14.75 -11.24
C ASN A 567 18.49 14.06 -12.35
N PHE A 568 18.00 12.84 -12.14
CA PHE A 568 17.13 12.14 -13.08
C PHE A 568 15.63 12.38 -12.83
N SER A 569 15.24 12.82 -11.63
CA SER A 569 13.90 13.37 -11.38
C SER A 569 13.73 14.80 -11.93
N VAL A 570 14.82 15.54 -12.16
CA VAL A 570 14.82 16.83 -12.85
C VAL A 570 15.18 16.63 -14.32
N ALA A 571 14.18 16.33 -15.15
CA ALA A 571 14.32 16.42 -16.60
C ALA A 571 13.39 17.51 -17.17
N SER A 572 13.68 18.76 -16.83
CA SER A 572 13.70 19.85 -17.82
C SER A 572 14.73 20.87 -17.36
N LYS A 573 15.55 21.38 -18.29
CA LYS A 573 16.58 22.40 -18.04
C LYS A 573 16.02 23.74 -17.49
N ALA A 574 14.70 23.85 -17.30
CA ALA A 574 14.04 25.08 -16.83
C ALA A 574 14.11 25.27 -15.30
N GLU A 575 14.14 24.19 -14.51
CA GLU A 575 14.11 24.28 -13.03
C GLU A 575 15.50 24.40 -12.38
N LYS A 576 16.59 24.07 -13.10
CA LYS A 576 17.94 24.29 -12.56
C LYS A 576 18.21 25.77 -12.25
N THR A 577 17.61 26.68 -13.01
CA THR A 577 17.75 28.12 -12.84
C THR A 577 17.18 28.62 -11.51
N SER A 578 16.06 28.07 -11.01
CA SER A 578 15.48 28.49 -9.72
C SER A 578 16.22 27.89 -8.52
N TYR A 579 16.82 26.70 -8.66
CA TYR A 579 17.62 26.08 -7.60
C TYR A 579 18.98 26.74 -7.37
N GLU A 580 19.63 27.25 -8.43
CA GLU A 580 20.94 27.92 -8.31
C GLU A 580 20.80 29.39 -7.85
N LEU A 581 19.66 30.03 -8.12
CA LEU A 581 19.40 31.43 -7.74
C LEU A 581 18.97 31.62 -6.27
N ASN A 582 18.44 30.59 -5.59
CA ASN A 582 17.98 30.71 -4.19
C ASN A 582 19.05 30.38 -3.14
N TYR A 583 20.23 29.92 -3.54
CA TYR A 583 21.34 29.58 -2.64
C TYR A 583 22.65 30.30 -2.96
N SER A 584 22.59 31.35 -3.79
CA SER A 584 23.70 32.28 -4.01
C SER A 584 23.40 33.64 -3.37
N HIS A 585 23.21 33.65 -2.04
CA HIS A 585 23.43 34.82 -1.20
C HIS A 585 23.84 34.43 0.22
#